data_AF-A0AAE3XZY6-F1
#
_entry.id   AF-A0AAE3XZY6-F1
#
_cell.length_a   1.000
_cell.length_b   1.000
_cell.length_c   1.000
_cell.angle_alpha   90.00
_cell.angle_beta   90.00
_cell.angle_gamma   90.00
#
_symmetry.space_group_name_H-M   'P 1'
#
loop_
_entity.id
_entity.type
_entity.pdbx_description
1 polymer ?
#
loop_
_entity_poly.entity_id
_entity_poly.type
_entity_poly.pdbx_seq_one_letter_code
_entity_poly.pdbx_strand_id
1 'polypeptide(L)'
;MTRSCTRLLAAAAVSSLLGLASAPSLAGNYAEGDPRPVPFSSSTTRAAVSADARQWLAGAPAQGYAEGSPQPEPRVSANSRAAVAADTQLWIRSGLAARQYGEAGADPSSPAYRQAAAEYARLRTSPAYGALIDEFNSRSSSARAEEDGNPLR
;
A
#
# COMPACT_ATOMS: atom_id res chain seq x y z
N MET A 1 38.00 47.36 5.01
CA MET A 1 37.48 46.40 6.01
C MET A 1 35.96 46.53 6.14
N THR A 2 35.18 46.25 5.09
CA THR A 2 33.72 46.47 5.07
C THR A 2 32.91 45.33 4.43
N ARG A 3 33.55 44.33 3.83
CA ARG A 3 32.86 43.18 3.19
C ARG A 3 32.54 42.03 4.16
N SER A 4 33.11 42.04 5.36
CA SER A 4 32.96 40.94 6.34
C SER A 4 31.68 41.08 7.19
N CYS A 5 31.20 42.31 7.42
CA CYS A 5 30.05 42.56 8.28
C CYS A 5 28.72 42.15 7.63
N THR A 6 28.61 42.30 6.30
CA THR A 6 27.40 41.97 5.53
C THR A 6 27.15 40.46 5.45
N ARG A 7 28.20 39.64 5.45
CA ARG A 7 28.08 38.16 5.42
C ARG A 7 27.65 37.60 6.78
N LEU A 8 28.10 38.22 7.88
CA LEU A 8 27.71 37.85 9.24
C LEU A 8 26.24 38.18 9.54
N LEU A 9 25.74 39.33 9.08
CA LEU A 9 24.33 39.71 9.23
C LEU A 9 23.39 38.83 8.39
N ALA A 10 23.81 38.45 7.18
CA ALA A 10 23.03 37.55 6.33
C ALA A 10 22.93 36.12 6.92
N ALA A 11 24.01 35.60 7.51
CA ALA A 11 24.00 34.29 8.15
C ALA A 11 23.10 34.26 9.42
N ALA A 12 23.10 35.34 10.21
CA ALA A 12 22.26 35.45 11.40
C ALA A 12 20.75 35.55 11.08
N ALA A 13 20.39 36.19 9.98
CA ALA A 13 18.99 36.28 9.54
C ALA A 13 18.45 34.91 9.07
N VAL A 14 19.27 34.09 8.41
CA VAL A 14 18.86 32.76 7.92
C VAL A 14 18.73 31.75 9.08
N SER A 15 19.61 31.79 10.08
CA SER A 15 19.49 30.92 11.26
C SER A 15 18.27 31.23 12.14
N SER A 16 17.88 32.51 12.23
CA SER A 16 16.66 32.94 12.94
C SER A 16 15.38 32.42 12.26
N LEU A 17 15.38 32.34 10.93
CA LEU A 17 14.25 31.84 10.14
C LEU A 17 14.15 30.30 10.17
N LEU A 18 15.27 29.59 10.26
CA LEU A 18 15.27 28.12 10.30
C LEU A 18 14.96 27.55 11.70
N GLY A 19 15.25 28.29 12.77
CA GLY A 19 14.94 27.90 14.15
C GLY A 19 13.45 27.90 14.51
N LEU A 20 12.61 28.60 13.74
CA LEU A 20 11.15 28.62 13.94
C LEU A 20 10.43 27.40 13.34
N ALA A 21 11.10 26.59 12.51
CA ALA A 21 10.50 25.41 11.87
C ALA A 21 10.74 24.10 12.64
N SER A 22 11.63 24.10 13.63
CA SER A 22 11.99 22.91 14.42
C SER A 22 11.44 23.00 15.85
N ALA A 23 10.13 23.18 16.00
CA ALA A 23 9.49 22.89 17.27
C ALA A 23 9.56 21.37 17.51
N PRO A 24 10.07 20.90 18.67
CA PRO A 24 9.96 19.49 19.00
C PRO A 24 8.49 19.13 19.07
N SER A 25 8.05 18.16 18.27
CA SER A 25 6.72 17.55 18.39
C SER A 25 6.68 16.76 19.69
N LEU A 26 6.48 17.45 20.81
CA LEU A 26 6.07 16.81 22.05
C LEU A 26 4.72 16.13 21.80
N ALA A 27 4.58 14.92 22.30
CA ALA A 27 3.27 14.33 22.54
C ALA A 27 2.39 15.35 23.32
N GLY A 28 1.13 15.58 23.01
CA GLY A 28 0.34 15.03 21.94
C GLY A 28 -0.93 15.87 21.75
N ASN A 29 -1.62 15.60 20.64
CA ASN A 29 -2.95 16.12 20.35
C ASN A 29 -4.04 15.44 21.18
N TYR A 30 -3.70 15.17 22.42
CA TYR A 30 -4.55 14.60 23.44
C TYR A 30 -4.62 15.68 24.51
N ALA A 31 -5.79 16.31 24.67
CA ALA A 31 -6.07 16.91 25.97
C ALA A 31 -5.96 15.77 26.99
N GLU A 32 -5.15 15.92 28.03
CA GLU A 32 -4.93 14.88 29.04
C GLU A 32 -6.28 14.31 29.50
N GLY A 33 -6.63 13.10 29.02
CA GLY A 33 -7.88 12.40 29.34
C GLY A 33 -8.90 12.17 28.21
N ASP A 34 -8.83 12.83 27.04
CA ASP A 34 -9.67 12.49 25.87
C ASP A 34 -8.79 11.91 24.74
N PRO A 35 -8.91 10.61 24.41
CA PRO A 35 -8.09 9.98 23.38
C PRO A 35 -8.49 10.38 21.96
N ARG A 36 -9.51 11.23 21.78
CA ARG A 36 -9.94 11.67 20.46
C ARG A 36 -9.00 12.74 19.91
N PRO A 37 -8.44 12.55 18.69
CA PRO A 37 -7.61 13.55 18.07
C PRO A 37 -8.45 14.81 17.81
N VAL A 38 -8.05 15.94 18.39
CA VAL A 38 -8.65 17.22 18.02
C VAL A 38 -8.18 17.60 16.61
N PRO A 39 -9.05 18.13 15.73
CA PRO A 39 -8.65 18.49 14.37
C PRO A 39 -7.86 19.80 14.35
N PHE A 40 -6.69 19.81 13.72
CA PHE A 40 -5.93 21.04 13.43
C PHE A 40 -6.21 21.46 12.01
N SER A 41 -6.47 22.75 11.83
CA SER A 41 -6.38 23.34 10.50
C SER A 41 -4.91 23.55 10.15
N SER A 42 -4.52 23.14 8.94
CA SER A 42 -3.17 23.41 8.46
C SER A 42 -2.93 24.93 8.42
N SER A 43 -1.78 25.38 8.90
CA SER A 43 -1.35 26.78 8.79
C SER A 43 -0.72 27.09 7.42
N THR A 44 -0.54 26.08 6.56
CA THR A 44 0.02 26.25 5.21
C THR A 44 -1.05 26.14 4.13
N THR A 45 -0.92 26.93 3.08
CA THR A 45 -1.83 26.89 1.94
C THR A 45 -1.42 25.78 0.97
N ARG A 46 -2.38 25.25 0.22
CA ARG A 46 -2.09 24.29 -0.87
C ARG A 46 -1.07 24.83 -1.87
N ALA A 47 -1.14 26.13 -2.16
CA ALA A 47 -0.19 26.79 -3.05
C ALA A 47 1.24 26.78 -2.50
N ALA A 48 1.40 27.08 -1.21
CA ALA A 48 2.70 27.05 -0.53
C ALA A 48 3.31 25.63 -0.54
N VAL A 49 2.51 24.61 -0.20
CA VAL A 49 2.95 23.20 -0.27
C VAL A 49 3.38 22.82 -1.69
N SER A 50 2.62 23.24 -2.70
CA SER A 50 2.97 22.95 -4.10
C SER A 50 4.25 23.66 -4.57
N ALA A 51 4.52 24.86 -4.06
CA ALA A 51 5.74 25.59 -4.36
C ALA A 51 6.96 24.92 -3.71
N ASP A 52 6.81 24.52 -2.45
CA ASP A 52 7.85 23.84 -1.68
C ASP A 52 8.20 22.47 -2.28
N ALA A 53 7.18 21.70 -2.70
CA ALA A 53 7.38 20.44 -3.41
C ALA A 53 8.17 20.61 -4.73
N ARG A 54 7.87 21.66 -5.51
CA ARG A 54 8.64 21.96 -6.75
C ARG A 54 10.08 22.35 -6.43
N GLN A 55 10.30 23.11 -5.37
CA GLN A 55 11.63 23.50 -4.93
C GLN A 55 12.45 22.29 -4.47
N TRP A 56 11.84 21.37 -3.72
CA TRP A 56 12.48 20.13 -3.31
C TRP A 56 12.85 19.27 -4.52
N LEU A 57 11.93 19.09 -5.48
CA LEU A 57 12.19 18.31 -6.70
C LEU A 57 13.36 18.87 -7.52
N ALA A 58 13.55 20.19 -7.57
CA ALA A 58 14.65 20.80 -8.30
C ALA A 58 16.04 20.49 -7.71
N GLY A 59 16.11 20.16 -6.41
CA GLY A 59 17.36 19.84 -5.70
C GLY A 59 17.42 18.40 -5.18
N ALA A 60 16.41 17.58 -5.46
CA ALA A 60 16.32 16.22 -4.93
C ALA A 60 17.44 15.36 -5.52
N PRO A 61 18.17 14.59 -4.69
CA PRO A 61 19.16 13.66 -5.20
C PRO A 61 18.46 12.59 -6.04
N ALA A 62 18.83 12.46 -7.31
CA ALA A 62 18.40 11.38 -8.19
C ALA A 62 19.09 10.06 -7.80
N GLN A 63 18.84 9.57 -6.59
CA GLN A 63 19.27 8.24 -6.16
C GLN A 63 18.21 7.23 -6.63
N GLY A 64 18.44 6.63 -7.79
CA GLY A 64 17.80 5.36 -8.19
C GLY A 64 16.81 5.39 -9.35
N TYR A 65 16.41 6.56 -9.86
CA TYR A 65 15.52 6.63 -11.02
C TYR A 65 16.26 7.24 -12.21
N ALA A 66 16.64 6.40 -13.18
CA ALA A 66 17.15 6.86 -14.45
C ALA A 66 16.02 7.57 -15.20
N GLU A 67 16.13 8.88 -15.31
CA GLU A 67 15.27 9.72 -16.14
C GLU A 67 15.36 9.24 -17.60
N GLY A 68 14.24 8.69 -18.12
CA GLY A 68 14.13 8.29 -19.53
C GLY A 68 14.11 6.79 -19.83
N SER A 69 14.24 5.90 -18.85
CA SER A 69 13.91 4.48 -19.05
C SER A 69 12.45 4.24 -18.68
N PRO A 70 11.59 3.72 -19.58
CA PRO A 70 10.29 3.22 -19.17
C PRO A 70 10.55 2.21 -18.04
N GLN A 71 10.12 2.55 -16.83
CA GLN A 71 10.09 1.57 -15.76
C GLN A 71 9.19 0.44 -16.29
N PRO A 72 9.65 -0.82 -16.31
CA PRO A 72 8.74 -1.92 -16.52
C PRO A 72 7.62 -1.70 -15.50
N GLU A 73 6.38 -1.53 -15.98
CA GLU A 73 5.20 -1.51 -15.12
C GLU A 73 5.44 -2.57 -14.05
N PRO A 74 5.46 -2.22 -12.75
CA PRO A 74 5.68 -3.22 -11.72
C PRO A 74 4.68 -4.32 -12.02
N ARG A 75 5.15 -5.56 -12.23
CA ARG A 75 4.28 -6.72 -12.33
C ARG A 75 3.69 -6.95 -10.94
N VAL A 76 2.79 -6.05 -10.52
CA VAL A 76 2.03 -6.14 -9.30
C VAL A 76 1.08 -7.31 -9.53
N SER A 77 1.51 -8.44 -8.99
CA SER A 77 0.89 -9.76 -9.03
C SER A 77 1.24 -10.61 -10.25
N ALA A 78 2.02 -11.66 -9.98
CA ALA A 78 2.11 -12.84 -10.85
C ALA A 78 0.76 -13.58 -10.99
N ASN A 79 -0.24 -13.27 -10.16
CA ASN A 79 -1.53 -13.95 -10.10
C ASN A 79 -2.69 -13.00 -10.44
N SER A 80 -3.56 -13.38 -11.38
CA SER A 80 -4.80 -12.62 -11.63
C SER A 80 -5.75 -12.71 -10.43
N ARG A 81 -6.69 -11.75 -10.30
CA ARG A 81 -7.73 -11.82 -9.26
C ARG A 81 -8.54 -13.13 -9.34
N ALA A 82 -8.82 -13.60 -10.56
CA ALA A 82 -9.47 -14.87 -10.80
C ALA A 82 -8.65 -16.07 -10.31
N ALA A 83 -7.32 -16.05 -10.51
CA ALA A 83 -6.43 -17.09 -9.99
C ALA A 83 -6.44 -17.17 -8.47
N VAL A 84 -6.49 -16.03 -7.78
CA VAL A 84 -6.61 -15.97 -6.31
C VAL A 84 -7.96 -16.48 -5.83
N ALA A 85 -9.05 -16.10 -6.49
CA ALA A 85 -10.39 -16.57 -6.14
C ALA A 85 -10.53 -18.10 -6.32
N ALA A 86 -10.05 -18.62 -7.46
CA ALA A 86 -10.02 -20.05 -7.73
C ALA A 86 -9.17 -20.81 -6.70
N ASP A 87 -7.99 -20.29 -6.36
CA ASP A 87 -7.09 -20.90 -5.38
C ASP A 87 -7.73 -20.96 -3.97
N THR A 88 -8.39 -19.88 -3.57
CA THR A 88 -9.13 -19.80 -2.31
C THR A 88 -10.23 -20.85 -2.24
N GLN A 89 -10.98 -21.04 -3.33
CA GLN A 89 -12.03 -22.05 -3.38
C GLN A 89 -11.47 -23.47 -3.27
N LEU A 90 -10.32 -23.75 -3.92
CA LEU A 90 -9.66 -25.05 -3.79
C LEU A 90 -9.14 -25.31 -2.38
N TRP A 91 -8.59 -24.28 -1.74
CA TRP A 91 -8.09 -24.36 -0.36
C TRP A 91 -9.20 -24.62 0.67
N ILE A 92 -10.39 -24.04 0.46
CA ILE A 92 -11.57 -24.36 1.26
C ILE A 92 -12.03 -25.79 0.96
N ARG A 93 -12.14 -26.17 -0.31
CA ARG A 93 -12.66 -27.48 -0.74
C ARG A 93 -11.79 -28.66 -0.27
N SER A 94 -10.47 -28.49 -0.21
CA SER A 94 -9.56 -29.53 0.30
C SER A 94 -9.67 -29.73 1.81
N GLY A 95 -10.39 -28.85 2.52
CA GLY A 95 -10.42 -28.82 3.98
C GLY A 95 -9.16 -28.23 4.61
N LEU A 96 -8.19 -27.76 3.81
CA LEU A 96 -6.93 -27.20 4.31
C LEU A 96 -7.19 -25.91 5.10
N ALA A 97 -8.15 -25.09 4.68
CA ALA A 97 -8.58 -23.90 5.44
C ALA A 97 -9.04 -24.27 6.86
N ALA A 98 -9.86 -25.32 6.99
CA ALA A 98 -10.37 -25.78 8.29
C ALA A 98 -9.27 -26.36 9.18
N ARG A 99 -8.24 -26.99 8.59
CA ARG A 99 -7.08 -27.48 9.35
C ARG A 99 -6.17 -26.33 9.78
N GLN A 100 -5.97 -25.34 8.93
CA GLN A 100 -5.09 -24.20 9.20
C GLN A 100 -5.62 -23.29 10.31
N TYR A 101 -6.93 -23.06 10.38
CA TYR A 101 -7.58 -22.19 11.37
C TYR A 101 -8.36 -22.93 12.46
N GLY A 102 -8.25 -24.25 12.53
CA GLY A 102 -8.82 -25.01 13.65
C GLY A 102 -8.00 -24.85 14.93
N GLU A 103 -8.51 -25.39 16.04
CA GLU A 103 -7.88 -25.34 17.37
C GLU A 103 -6.42 -25.84 17.40
N ALA A 104 -6.11 -26.85 16.58
CA ALA A 104 -4.75 -27.39 16.47
C ALA A 104 -3.81 -26.50 15.62
N GLY A 105 -4.35 -25.53 14.89
CA GLY A 105 -3.63 -24.70 13.94
C GLY A 105 -3.03 -25.49 12.77
N ALA A 106 -2.18 -24.82 12.00
CA ALA A 106 -1.46 -25.41 10.88
C ALA A 106 -0.31 -26.33 11.32
N ASP A 107 -0.62 -27.42 12.03
CA ASP A 107 0.34 -28.44 12.45
C ASP A 107 0.72 -29.38 11.29
N PRO A 108 1.93 -29.29 10.73
CA PRO A 108 2.36 -30.13 9.61
C PRO A 108 2.60 -31.60 10.02
N SER A 109 2.77 -31.87 11.30
CA SER A 109 2.96 -33.21 11.85
C SER A 109 1.63 -33.98 11.99
N SER A 110 0.50 -33.28 11.95
CA SER A 110 -0.83 -33.87 11.94
C SER A 110 -1.11 -34.66 10.65
N PRO A 111 -1.50 -35.94 10.74
CA PRO A 111 -1.91 -36.71 9.57
C PRO A 111 -3.07 -36.06 8.80
N ALA A 112 -4.02 -35.46 9.50
CA ALA A 112 -5.18 -34.82 8.90
C ALA A 112 -4.80 -33.54 8.13
N TYR A 113 -3.81 -32.78 8.63
CA TYR A 113 -3.27 -31.62 7.91
C TYR A 113 -2.57 -32.07 6.62
N ARG A 114 -1.70 -33.09 6.70
CA ARG A 114 -0.99 -33.62 5.51
C ARG A 114 -1.94 -34.15 4.44
N GLN A 115 -3.02 -34.81 4.83
CA GLN A 115 -4.05 -35.27 3.89
C GLN A 115 -4.74 -34.10 3.18
N ALA A 116 -5.16 -33.07 3.92
CA ALA A 116 -5.77 -31.88 3.33
C ALA A 116 -4.81 -31.10 2.42
N ALA A 117 -3.53 -31.02 2.80
CA ALA A 117 -2.49 -30.40 1.99
C ALA A 117 -2.22 -31.16 0.69
N ALA A 118 -2.17 -32.50 0.75
CA ALA A 118 -2.03 -33.34 -0.43
C ALA A 118 -3.23 -33.17 -1.39
N GLU A 119 -4.46 -33.09 -0.84
CA GLU A 119 -5.63 -32.91 -1.69
C GLU A 119 -5.70 -31.52 -2.31
N TYR A 120 -5.32 -30.47 -1.57
CA TYR A 120 -5.16 -29.14 -2.14
C TYR A 120 -4.16 -29.14 -3.32
N ALA A 121 -3.01 -29.79 -3.16
CA ALA A 121 -2.01 -29.89 -4.22
C ALA A 121 -2.54 -30.66 -5.45
N ARG A 122 -3.30 -31.75 -5.23
CA ARG A 122 -3.96 -32.51 -6.30
C ARG A 122 -4.98 -31.66 -7.05
N LEU A 123 -5.80 -30.91 -6.33
CA LEU A 123 -6.80 -30.02 -6.93
C LEU A 123 -6.16 -28.90 -7.74
N ARG A 124 -5.08 -28.30 -7.22
CA ARG A 124 -4.39 -27.19 -7.86
C ARG A 124 -3.65 -27.58 -9.14
N THR A 125 -3.21 -28.83 -9.24
CA THR A 125 -2.59 -29.40 -10.46
C THR A 125 -3.61 -29.99 -11.42
N SER A 126 -4.89 -30.06 -11.04
CA SER A 126 -5.95 -30.60 -11.90
C SER A 126 -6.36 -29.62 -13.00
N PRO A 127 -6.82 -30.11 -14.17
CA PRO A 127 -7.39 -29.25 -15.22
C PRO A 127 -8.56 -28.39 -14.75
N ALA A 128 -9.28 -28.82 -13.71
CA ALA A 128 -10.39 -28.08 -13.12
C ALA A 128 -9.97 -26.73 -12.52
N TYR A 129 -8.69 -26.55 -12.15
CA TYR A 129 -8.18 -25.26 -11.69
C TYR A 129 -8.21 -24.21 -12.80
N GLY A 130 -7.77 -24.56 -14.02
CA GLY A 130 -7.84 -23.66 -15.17
C GLY A 130 -9.27 -23.24 -15.51
N ALA A 131 -10.20 -24.21 -15.52
CA ALA A 131 -11.62 -23.94 -15.76
C ALA A 131 -12.24 -23.00 -14.70
N LEU A 132 -11.86 -23.15 -13.42
CA LEU A 132 -12.30 -22.24 -12.36
C LEU A 132 -11.78 -20.81 -12.57
N ILE A 133 -10.54 -20.66 -13.03
CA ILE A 133 -9.98 -19.34 -13.34
C ILE A 133 -10.78 -18.67 -14.46
N ASP A 134 -11.10 -19.41 -15.52
CA ASP A 134 -11.90 -18.89 -16.64
C ASP A 134 -13.32 -18.51 -16.20
N GLU A 135 -13.94 -19.32 -15.34
CA GLU A 135 -15.24 -19.01 -14.73
C GLU A 135 -15.20 -17.69 -13.94
N PHE A 136 -14.18 -17.49 -13.09
CA PHE A 136 -14.05 -16.25 -12.32
C PHE A 136 -13.73 -15.04 -13.19
N ASN A 137 -12.95 -15.20 -14.26
CA ASN A 137 -12.70 -14.15 -15.23
C ASN A 137 -13.99 -13.73 -15.95
N SER A 138 -14.75 -14.71 -16.46
CA SER A 138 -16.02 -14.44 -17.14
C SER A 138 -17.01 -13.73 -16.22
N ARG A 139 -17.18 -14.19 -14.97
CA ARG A 139 -18.08 -13.57 -13.99
C ARG A 139 -17.69 -12.12 -13.67
N SER A 140 -16.39 -11.85 -13.57
CA SER A 140 -15.87 -10.50 -13.32
C SER A 140 -16.14 -9.57 -14.50
N SER A 141 -16.04 -10.08 -15.74
CA SER A 141 -16.36 -9.31 -16.94
C SER A 141 -17.86 -9.02 -17.08
N SER A 142 -18.73 -9.98 -16.75
CA SER A 142 -20.18 -9.81 -16.75
C SER A 142 -20.63 -8.76 -15.74
N ALA A 143 -20.11 -8.83 -14.51
CA ALA A 143 -20.45 -7.87 -13.45
C ALA A 143 -20.06 -6.44 -13.83
N ARG A 144 -18.91 -6.27 -14.51
CA ARG A 144 -18.47 -4.96 -15.00
C ARG A 144 -19.33 -4.44 -16.14
N ALA A 145 -19.77 -5.31 -17.05
CA ALA A 145 -20.67 -4.93 -18.14
C ALA A 145 -22.08 -4.55 -17.65
N GLU A 146 -22.53 -5.17 -16.55
CA GLU A 146 -23.80 -4.83 -15.89
C GLU A 146 -23.73 -3.48 -15.16
N GLU A 147 -22.58 -3.16 -14.55
CA GLU A 147 -22.30 -1.85 -13.95
C GLU A 147 -22.25 -0.72 -15.00
N ASP A 148 -21.59 -0.93 -16.13
CA ASP A 148 -21.52 0.04 -17.23
C ASP A 148 -22.85 0.15 -18.03
N GLY A 149 -23.70 -0.89 -17.98
CA GLY A 149 -24.97 -1.00 -18.69
C GLY A 149 -26.19 -0.48 -17.92
N ASN A 150 -26.04 0.00 -16.68
CA ASN A 150 -27.14 0.50 -15.87
C ASN A 150 -27.26 2.04 -15.97
N PRO A 151 -28.10 2.61 -16.85
CA PRO A 151 -28.41 4.03 -16.79
C PRO A 151 -29.19 4.28 -15.49
N LEU A 152 -28.64 5.17 -14.66
CA LEU A 152 -29.23 5.68 -13.43
C LEU A 152 -30.76 5.84 -13.58
N ARG A 153 -31.50 5.02 -12.84
CA ARG A 153 -32.93 5.22 -12.56
C ARG A 153 -33.09 5.97 -11.26
#